data_AF-A0A968MFT7-F1
#
_entry.id   AF-A0A968MFT7-F1
#
_cell.length_a   1.000
_cell.length_b   1.000
_cell.length_c   1.000
_cell.angle_alpha   90.00
_cell.angle_beta   90.00
_cell.angle_gamma   90.00
#
_symmetry.space_group_name_H-M   'P 1'
#
loop_
_entity.id
_entity.type
_entity.pdbx_description
1 polymer ?
#
loop_
_entity_poly.entity_id
_entity_poly.type
_entity_poly.pdbx_seq_one_letter_code
_entity_poly.pdbx_strand_id
1 'polypeptide(L)'
;MKTNKFEFGEFSFDSIFNKIIQGRRLKKDDQLSGDIPFVMAGTTNTGIVNYISNPVACFPKNSITIDIFGNTFYRNYDFGAGDDTGVYWNNEKEYSKDAMLFLASSMEKSVSGKFDFGKKLRSSQSINFKIHLPTTNNQPDYATMENFIAAIQKLVIKDVVLYADQKISATKSAISK
;
A
#
# COMPACT_ATOMS: atom_id res chain seq x y z
N MET A 1 21.71 1.64 28.36
CA MET A 1 21.05 1.75 27.04
C MET A 1 19.64 2.27 27.28
N LYS A 2 19.35 3.55 27.02
CA LYS A 2 17.96 4.02 27.09
C LYS A 2 17.24 3.42 25.88
N THR A 3 16.38 2.44 26.12
CA THR A 3 15.39 2.02 25.12
C THR A 3 14.49 3.23 24.90
N ASN A 4 14.68 3.97 23.80
CA ASN A 4 13.67 4.91 23.32
C ASN A 4 12.43 4.09 23.02
N LYS A 5 11.51 4.06 23.97
CA LYS A 5 10.22 3.38 23.83
C LYS A 5 9.45 4.22 22.82
N PHE A 6 9.26 3.71 21.61
CA PHE A 6 8.34 4.32 20.67
C PHE A 6 6.95 4.29 21.29
N GLU A 7 6.33 5.47 21.40
CA GLU A 7 4.94 5.56 21.81
C GLU A 7 4.07 5.32 20.58
N PHE A 8 3.01 4.54 20.76
CA PHE A 8 2.02 4.26 19.73
C PHE A 8 0.66 4.77 20.16
N GLY A 9 -0.07 5.39 19.23
CA GLY A 9 -1.43 5.85 19.41
C GLY A 9 -2.38 5.17 18.42
N GLU A 10 -3.67 5.20 18.73
CA GLU A 10 -4.74 4.67 17.87
C GLU A 10 -5.39 5.80 17.07
N PHE A 11 -5.49 5.62 15.75
CA PHE A 11 -6.07 6.60 14.82
C PHE A 11 -7.09 5.91 13.92
N SER A 12 -8.20 6.57 13.59
CA SER A 12 -9.14 6.04 12.59
C SER A 12 -8.71 6.34 11.17
N PHE A 13 -9.16 5.54 10.21
CA PHE A 13 -8.81 5.72 8.80
C PHE A 13 -9.20 7.10 8.30
N ASP A 14 -10.39 7.58 8.66
CA ASP A 14 -10.89 8.92 8.30
C ASP A 14 -10.08 10.09 8.89
N SER A 15 -9.41 9.88 10.04
CA SER A 15 -8.51 10.88 10.63
C SER A 15 -7.18 11.02 9.86
N ILE A 16 -6.83 10.02 9.04
CA ILE A 16 -5.64 10.02 8.21
C ILE A 16 -6.00 10.35 6.75
N PHE A 17 -7.05 9.75 6.21
CA PHE A 17 -7.47 9.89 4.82
C PHE A 17 -8.83 10.59 4.76
N ASN A 18 -8.85 11.84 4.28
CA ASN A 18 -10.09 12.59 4.11
C ASN A 18 -10.91 12.14 2.89
N LYS A 19 -10.39 11.22 2.07
CA LYS A 19 -11.09 10.55 0.98
C LYS A 19 -11.00 9.03 1.14
N ILE A 20 -12.16 8.41 1.32
CA ILE A 20 -12.34 6.95 1.38
C ILE A 20 -13.47 6.61 0.41
N ILE A 21 -13.14 6.07 -0.75
CA ILE A 21 -14.11 5.88 -1.86
C ILE A 21 -14.03 4.44 -2.37
N GLN A 22 -15.19 3.85 -2.69
CA GLN A 22 -15.24 2.56 -3.38
C GLN A 22 -14.99 2.77 -4.88
N GLY A 23 -14.21 1.88 -5.51
CA GLY A 23 -14.10 1.82 -6.97
C GLY A 23 -15.44 1.51 -7.65
N ARG A 24 -15.41 1.44 -8.99
CA ARG A 24 -16.61 1.25 -9.81
C ARG A 24 -16.49 -0.01 -10.66
N ARG A 25 -17.59 -0.75 -10.72
CA ARG A 25 -17.66 -2.01 -11.45
C ARG A 25 -17.39 -1.79 -12.94
N LEU A 26 -16.47 -2.58 -13.49
CA LEU A 26 -16.26 -2.76 -14.93
C LEU A 26 -15.98 -4.24 -15.16
N LYS A 27 -16.83 -4.92 -15.94
CA LYS A 27 -16.64 -6.35 -16.22
C LYS A 27 -15.44 -6.53 -17.15
N LYS A 28 -14.75 -7.66 -17.01
CA LYS A 28 -13.58 -7.98 -17.84
C LYS A 28 -13.88 -7.95 -19.34
N ASP A 29 -15.04 -8.46 -19.74
CA ASP A 29 -15.46 -8.50 -21.15
C ASP A 29 -15.77 -7.11 -21.73
N ASP A 30 -16.03 -6.12 -20.87
CA ASP A 30 -16.31 -4.73 -21.25
C ASP A 30 -15.04 -3.87 -21.27
N GLN A 31 -13.88 -4.43 -20.90
CA GLN A 31 -12.62 -3.69 -20.84
C GLN A 31 -12.05 -3.48 -22.24
N LEU A 32 -11.83 -2.20 -22.58
CA LEU A 32 -11.13 -1.77 -23.77
C LEU A 32 -9.66 -1.59 -23.43
N SER A 33 -8.77 -2.15 -24.24
CA SER A 33 -7.32 -2.03 -24.02
C SER A 33 -6.89 -0.55 -24.06
N GLY A 34 -5.94 -0.21 -23.20
CA GLY A 34 -5.38 1.13 -23.09
C GLY A 34 -4.21 1.16 -22.11
N ASP A 35 -3.95 2.32 -21.51
CA ASP A 35 -2.77 2.56 -20.67
C ASP A 35 -3.08 2.82 -19.19
N ILE A 36 -4.36 2.89 -18.81
CA ILE A 36 -4.75 3.13 -17.42
C ILE A 36 -4.72 1.80 -16.66
N PRO A 37 -3.87 1.61 -15.64
CA PRO A 37 -3.89 0.39 -14.84
C PRO A 37 -5.24 0.25 -14.13
N PHE A 38 -5.91 -0.89 -14.30
CA PHE A 38 -7.18 -1.21 -13.65
C PHE A 38 -6.98 -2.23 -12.54
N VAL A 39 -7.41 -1.86 -11.34
CA VAL A 39 -7.16 -2.58 -10.10
C VAL A 39 -8.43 -3.28 -9.64
N MET A 40 -8.31 -4.54 -9.24
CA MET A 40 -9.37 -5.34 -8.63
C MET A 40 -8.82 -6.16 -7.46
N ALA A 41 -9.69 -6.94 -6.80
CA ALA A 41 -9.29 -7.82 -5.71
C ALA A 41 -8.29 -8.90 -6.16
N GLY A 42 -7.26 -9.11 -5.34
CA GLY A 42 -6.19 -10.06 -5.61
C GLY A 42 -4.79 -9.52 -5.29
N THR A 43 -3.85 -10.44 -5.08
CA THR A 43 -2.47 -10.11 -4.68
C THR A 43 -1.47 -10.13 -5.83
N THR A 44 -1.76 -10.88 -6.90
CA THR A 44 -0.93 -10.93 -8.10
C THR A 44 -0.82 -9.55 -8.73
N ASN A 45 0.40 -9.13 -9.06
CA ASN A 45 0.69 -7.81 -9.62
C ASN A 45 0.06 -6.66 -8.81
N THR A 46 -0.03 -6.80 -7.48
CA THR A 46 -0.69 -5.82 -6.59
C THR A 46 -2.13 -5.49 -6.99
N GLY A 47 -2.85 -6.46 -7.55
CA GLY A 47 -4.25 -6.34 -7.95
C GLY A 47 -4.48 -5.68 -9.31
N ILE A 48 -3.44 -5.32 -10.07
CA ILE A 48 -3.61 -4.84 -11.45
C ILE A 48 -4.01 -6.01 -12.34
N VAL A 49 -5.22 -5.98 -12.89
CA VAL A 49 -5.75 -7.06 -13.73
C VAL A 49 -5.58 -6.81 -15.22
N ASN A 50 -5.52 -5.55 -15.64
CA ASN A 50 -5.38 -5.12 -17.04
C ASN A 50 -5.02 -3.64 -17.12
N TYR A 51 -4.69 -3.18 -18.34
CA TYR A 51 -4.59 -1.77 -18.68
C TYR A 51 -5.72 -1.40 -19.65
N ILE A 52 -6.44 -0.32 -19.34
CA ILE A 52 -7.71 0.03 -19.98
C ILE A 52 -7.76 1.46 -20.52
N SER A 53 -8.69 1.72 -21.43
CA SER A 53 -9.02 3.06 -21.94
C SER A 53 -10.48 3.45 -21.68
N ASN A 54 -11.26 2.62 -20.99
CA ASN A 54 -12.65 2.93 -20.65
C ASN A 54 -12.76 4.21 -19.82
N PRO A 55 -13.85 4.98 -19.96
CA PRO A 55 -14.15 6.12 -19.08
C PRO A 55 -14.57 5.62 -17.69
N VAL A 56 -13.59 5.29 -16.84
CA VAL A 56 -13.78 4.84 -15.46
C VAL A 56 -13.54 5.97 -14.47
N ALA A 57 -13.95 5.76 -13.22
CA ALA A 57 -13.47 6.60 -12.13
C ALA A 57 -11.96 6.39 -11.97
N CYS A 58 -11.19 7.45 -12.23
CA CYS A 58 -9.76 7.48 -11.97
C CYS A 58 -9.50 7.99 -10.54
N PHE A 59 -8.53 7.37 -9.89
CA PHE A 59 -8.07 7.70 -8.56
C PHE A 59 -6.63 8.21 -8.62
N PRO A 60 -6.28 9.17 -7.77
CA PRO A 60 -4.98 9.80 -7.84
C PRO A 60 -3.87 8.86 -7.36
N LYS A 61 -2.65 9.09 -7.86
CA LYS A 61 -1.42 8.59 -7.26
C LYS A 61 -1.31 9.05 -5.80
N ASN A 62 -0.39 8.40 -5.08
CA ASN A 62 -0.23 8.60 -3.64
C ASN A 62 -1.49 8.21 -2.86
N SER A 63 -2.03 7.04 -3.20
CA SER A 63 -3.22 6.45 -2.59
C SER A 63 -2.92 5.04 -2.08
N ILE A 64 -3.72 4.57 -1.13
CA ILE A 64 -3.74 3.17 -0.70
C ILE A 64 -5.01 2.51 -1.24
N THR A 65 -4.91 1.25 -1.65
CA THR A 65 -6.08 0.42 -1.98
C THR A 65 -6.21 -0.73 -1.00
N ILE A 66 -7.44 -1.03 -0.58
CA ILE A 66 -7.78 -2.24 0.17
C ILE A 66 -8.89 -2.97 -0.56
N ASP A 67 -8.66 -4.23 -0.93
CA ASP A 67 -9.69 -5.04 -1.58
C ASP A 67 -10.69 -5.67 -0.60
N ILE A 68 -11.70 -6.36 -1.13
CA ILE A 68 -12.73 -7.04 -0.33
C ILE A 68 -12.21 -8.06 0.68
N PHE A 69 -10.96 -8.52 0.58
CA PHE A 69 -10.34 -9.47 1.49
C PHE A 69 -9.34 -8.82 2.46
N GLY A 70 -9.10 -7.51 2.31
CA GLY A 70 -8.15 -6.77 3.12
C GLY A 70 -6.74 -6.69 2.53
N ASN A 71 -6.50 -7.19 1.31
CA ASN A 71 -5.20 -7.04 0.67
C ASN A 71 -4.95 -5.56 0.40
N THR A 72 -3.82 -5.05 0.89
CA THR A 72 -3.56 -3.62 0.97
C THR A 72 -2.32 -3.24 0.17
N PHE A 73 -2.42 -2.24 -0.70
CA PHE A 73 -1.31 -1.81 -1.56
C PHE A 73 -1.23 -0.29 -1.64
N TYR A 74 0.00 0.24 -1.57
CA TYR A 74 0.29 1.63 -1.91
C TYR A 74 0.44 1.78 -3.43
N ARG A 75 -0.07 2.89 -3.99
CA ARG A 75 0.01 3.22 -5.42
C ARG A 75 0.61 4.60 -5.64
N ASN A 76 1.67 4.63 -6.45
CA ASN A 76 2.40 5.85 -6.82
C ASN A 76 2.07 6.34 -8.25
N TYR A 77 1.00 5.85 -8.86
CA TYR A 77 0.50 6.21 -10.18
C TYR A 77 -1.02 6.38 -10.15
N ASP A 78 -1.59 7.13 -11.09
CA ASP A 78 -3.04 7.24 -11.26
C ASP A 78 -3.60 5.94 -11.84
N PHE A 79 -4.81 5.55 -11.44
CA PHE A 79 -5.36 4.22 -11.76
C PHE A 79 -6.89 4.21 -11.75
N GLY A 80 -7.48 3.22 -12.41
CA GLY A 80 -8.89 2.86 -12.24
C GLY A 80 -9.04 1.73 -11.23
N ALA A 81 -10.17 1.65 -10.54
CA ALA A 81 -10.43 0.58 -9.56
C ALA A 81 -11.85 0.01 -9.68
N GLY A 82 -11.97 -1.30 -9.49
CA GLY A 82 -13.22 -2.06 -9.44
C GLY A 82 -14.03 -1.80 -8.17
N ASP A 83 -15.30 -2.21 -8.19
CA ASP A 83 -16.21 -2.11 -7.02
C ASP A 83 -15.85 -3.06 -5.86
N ASP A 84 -14.86 -3.92 -6.07
CA ASP A 84 -14.24 -4.78 -5.06
C ASP A 84 -13.02 -4.14 -4.38
N THR A 85 -12.67 -2.91 -4.74
CA THR A 85 -11.48 -2.21 -4.23
C THR A 85 -11.85 -0.85 -3.63
N GLY A 86 -11.53 -0.66 -2.35
CA GLY A 86 -11.60 0.65 -1.69
C GLY A 86 -10.31 1.44 -1.91
N VAL A 87 -10.43 2.76 -2.06
CA VAL A 87 -9.31 3.69 -2.30
C VAL A 87 -9.28 4.77 -1.22
N TYR A 88 -8.10 5.00 -0.66
CA TYR A 88 -7.84 5.82 0.51
C TYR A 88 -6.74 6.83 0.18
N TRP A 89 -7.06 8.13 0.25
CA TRP A 89 -6.07 9.19 0.01
C TRP A 89 -6.42 10.45 0.78
N ASN A 90 -5.46 11.37 0.79
CA ASN A 90 -5.65 12.70 1.36
C ASN A 90 -5.34 13.74 0.28
N ASN A 91 -6.27 14.66 0.03
CA ASN A 91 -6.10 15.73 -0.95
C ASN A 91 -5.78 17.10 -0.32
N GLU A 92 -5.68 17.16 1.00
CA GLU A 92 -5.33 18.37 1.77
C GLU A 92 -3.94 18.25 2.40
N LYS A 93 -3.46 17.01 2.60
CA LYS A 93 -2.13 16.69 3.13
C LYS A 93 -1.41 15.73 2.19
N GLU A 94 -0.21 16.11 1.80
CA GLU A 94 0.68 15.23 1.05
C GLU A 94 1.56 14.40 1.99
N TYR A 95 1.54 13.09 1.80
CA TYR A 95 2.40 12.14 2.52
C TYR A 95 3.58 11.75 1.64
N SER A 96 4.74 11.55 2.26
CA SER A 96 5.86 10.92 1.57
C SER A 96 5.54 9.46 1.21
N LYS A 97 6.25 8.93 0.21
CA LYS A 97 6.16 7.51 -0.18
C LYS A 97 6.40 6.59 1.02
N ASP A 98 7.39 6.89 1.84
CA ASP A 98 7.78 6.04 2.97
C ASP A 98 6.73 6.09 4.09
N ALA A 99 6.16 7.26 4.38
CA ALA A 99 5.01 7.35 5.27
C ALA A 99 3.81 6.53 4.75
N MET A 100 3.52 6.61 3.44
CA MET A 100 2.42 5.85 2.84
C MET A 100 2.65 4.34 2.86
N LEU A 101 3.87 3.86 2.69
CA LEU A 101 4.22 2.45 2.83
C LEU A 101 4.02 1.95 4.28
N PHE A 102 4.39 2.76 5.26
CA PHE A 102 4.13 2.45 6.66
C PHE A 102 2.62 2.39 6.94
N LEU A 103 1.87 3.40 6.52
CA LEU A 103 0.41 3.47 6.67
C LEU A 103 -0.28 2.27 6.02
N ALA A 104 0.11 1.91 4.79
CA ALA A 104 -0.42 0.74 4.10
C ALA A 104 -0.20 -0.55 4.89
N SER A 105 1.01 -0.75 5.42
CA SER A 105 1.36 -1.92 6.23
C SER A 105 0.55 -1.96 7.54
N SER A 106 0.37 -0.82 8.20
CA SER A 106 -0.44 -0.72 9.41
C SER A 106 -1.93 -0.97 9.14
N MET A 107 -2.46 -0.44 8.04
CA MET A 107 -3.84 -0.68 7.61
C MET A 107 -4.08 -2.16 7.27
N GLU A 108 -3.17 -2.78 6.52
CA GLU A 108 -3.24 -4.21 6.22
C GLU A 108 -3.30 -5.03 7.50
N LYS A 109 -2.42 -4.72 8.46
CA LYS A 109 -2.39 -5.41 9.74
C LYS A 109 -3.70 -5.26 10.52
N SER A 110 -4.36 -4.10 10.43
CA SER A 110 -5.62 -3.86 11.14
C SER A 110 -6.82 -4.59 10.53
N VAL A 111 -6.76 -4.98 9.25
CA VAL A 111 -7.82 -5.71 8.54
C VAL A 111 -7.51 -7.19 8.30
N SER A 112 -6.26 -7.60 8.46
CA SER A 112 -5.77 -8.96 8.25
C SER A 112 -6.64 -10.02 8.94
N GLY A 113 -7.12 -10.99 8.15
CA GLY A 113 -7.90 -12.14 8.63
C GLY A 113 -9.33 -11.81 9.08
N LYS A 114 -9.84 -10.59 8.84
CA LYS A 114 -11.20 -10.17 9.23
C LYS A 114 -12.25 -10.34 8.13
N PHE A 115 -11.81 -10.60 6.90
CA PHE A 115 -12.64 -10.63 5.69
C PHE A 115 -12.31 -11.81 4.80
N ASP A 116 -13.34 -12.36 4.16
CA ASP A 116 -13.29 -13.53 3.29
C ASP A 116 -14.48 -13.50 2.31
N PHE A 117 -14.76 -14.62 1.64
CA PHE A 117 -15.89 -14.71 0.71
C PHE A 117 -17.26 -14.59 1.38
N GLY A 118 -17.41 -15.02 2.63
CA GLY A 118 -18.62 -14.91 3.43
C GLY A 118 -18.79 -13.53 4.07
N LYS A 119 -17.68 -12.81 4.29
CA LYS A 119 -17.66 -11.46 4.86
C LYS A 119 -16.71 -10.56 4.07
N LYS A 120 -17.25 -9.87 3.06
CA LYS A 120 -16.50 -8.96 2.18
C LYS A 120 -16.41 -7.56 2.77
N LEU A 121 -15.24 -6.94 2.70
CA LEU A 121 -15.04 -5.55 3.05
C LEU A 121 -15.68 -4.61 2.00
N ARG A 122 -16.22 -3.49 2.48
CA ARG A 122 -16.55 -2.30 1.69
C ARG A 122 -15.88 -1.08 2.30
N SER A 123 -15.43 -0.14 1.47
CA SER A 123 -14.71 1.04 1.94
C SER A 123 -15.54 1.86 2.94
N SER A 124 -16.87 1.92 2.76
CA SER A 124 -17.80 2.58 3.68
C SER A 124 -17.81 1.98 5.09
N GLN A 125 -17.48 0.70 5.26
CA GLN A 125 -17.38 0.05 6.57
C GLN A 125 -16.08 0.41 7.29
N SER A 126 -15.04 0.79 6.55
CA SER A 126 -13.69 1.00 7.08
C SER A 126 -13.43 2.39 7.64
N ILE A 127 -14.36 3.35 7.48
CA ILE A 127 -14.21 4.75 7.89
C ILE A 127 -13.67 4.87 9.33
N ASN A 128 -14.30 4.13 10.25
CA ASN A 128 -13.96 4.16 11.68
C ASN A 128 -12.96 3.07 12.11
N PHE A 129 -12.40 2.30 11.16
CA PHE A 129 -11.40 1.30 11.50
C PHE A 129 -10.16 1.96 12.06
N LYS A 130 -9.51 1.28 13.00
CA LYS A 130 -8.42 1.81 13.80
C LYS A 130 -7.09 1.22 13.38
N ILE A 131 -6.06 2.06 13.32
CA ILE A 131 -4.67 1.70 13.09
C ILE A 131 -3.80 2.22 14.23
N HIS A 132 -2.76 1.44 14.54
CA HIS A 132 -1.76 1.80 15.53
C HIS A 132 -0.56 2.42 14.82
N LEU A 133 -0.21 3.64 15.20
CA LEU A 133 0.83 4.44 14.57
C LEU A 133 1.78 5.01 15.63
N PRO A 134 3.08 5.19 15.32
CA PRO A 134 3.97 6.01 16.14
C PRO A 134 3.35 7.37 16.40
N THR A 135 3.46 7.88 17.62
CA THR A 135 2.84 9.14 18.03
C THR A 135 3.83 10.06 18.73
N THR A 136 3.70 11.35 18.45
CA THR A 136 4.37 12.44 19.17
C THR A 136 3.29 13.48 19.49
N ASN A 137 3.12 13.81 20.78
CA ASN A 137 2.08 14.75 21.26
C ASN A 137 0.65 14.38 20.79
N ASN A 138 0.29 13.09 20.87
CA ASN A 138 -1.01 12.54 20.44
C ASN A 138 -1.33 12.74 18.95
N GLN A 139 -0.32 13.02 18.12
CA GLN A 139 -0.44 13.12 16.66
C GLN A 139 0.43 12.07 15.99
N PRO A 140 0.04 11.54 14.81
CA PRO A 140 0.86 10.56 14.11
C PRO A 140 2.24 11.14 13.79
N ASP A 141 3.28 10.41 14.18
CA ASP A 141 4.67 10.79 13.95
C ASP A 141 5.17 10.20 12.63
N TYR A 142 4.93 10.96 11.56
CA TYR A 142 5.33 10.58 10.21
C TYR A 142 6.85 10.51 10.03
N ALA A 143 7.62 11.33 10.75
CA ALA A 143 9.09 11.30 10.67
C ALA A 143 9.63 9.96 11.21
N THR A 144 9.05 9.45 12.29
CA THR A 144 9.39 8.12 12.80
C THR A 144 9.01 7.02 11.80
N MET A 145 7.83 7.11 11.16
CA MET A 145 7.41 6.14 10.11
C MET A 145 8.38 6.14 8.93
N GLU A 146 8.75 7.30 8.44
CA GLU A 146 9.69 7.49 7.32
C GLU A 146 11.07 6.93 7.65
N ASN A 147 11.62 7.29 8.80
CA ASN A 147 12.91 6.77 9.26
C ASN A 147 12.90 5.25 9.41
N PHE A 148 11.80 4.68 9.88
CA PHE A 148 11.65 3.23 10.00
C PHE A 148 11.70 2.56 8.62
N ILE A 149 10.90 3.02 7.66
CA ILE A 149 10.88 2.47 6.31
C ILE A 149 12.24 2.66 5.62
N ALA A 150 12.86 3.83 5.74
CA ALA A 150 14.18 4.11 5.19
C ALA A 150 15.26 3.18 5.79
N ALA A 151 15.20 2.88 7.09
CA ALA A 151 16.11 1.94 7.73
C ALA A 151 15.92 0.51 7.19
N ILE A 152 14.68 0.05 7.03
CA ILE A 152 14.39 -1.27 6.43
C ILE A 152 14.90 -1.33 4.99
N GLN A 153 14.61 -0.32 4.17
CA GLN A 153 15.10 -0.25 2.78
C GLN A 153 16.62 -0.30 2.71
N LYS A 154 17.34 0.43 3.58
CA LYS A 154 18.80 0.40 3.63
C LYS A 154 19.36 -0.99 3.96
N LEU A 155 18.73 -1.71 4.89
CA LEU A 155 19.11 -3.08 5.23
C LEU A 155 18.92 -4.02 4.03
N VAL A 156 17.76 -3.94 3.37
CA VAL A 156 17.46 -4.78 2.19
C VAL A 156 18.42 -4.48 1.03
N ILE A 157 18.70 -3.20 0.75
CA ILE A 157 19.64 -2.81 -0.31
C ILE A 157 21.04 -3.37 -0.04
N LYS A 158 21.51 -3.29 1.22
CA LYS A 158 22.80 -3.84 1.62
C LYS A 158 22.88 -5.33 1.31
N ASP A 159 21.86 -6.10 1.67
CA ASP A 159 21.85 -7.55 1.47
C ASP A 159 21.81 -7.92 -0.03
N VAL A 160 21.07 -7.15 -0.84
CA VAL A 160 21.04 -7.32 -2.30
C VAL A 160 22.40 -7.06 -2.94
N VAL A 161 23.11 -6.00 -2.51
CA VAL A 161 24.46 -5.69 -3.00
C VAL A 161 25.42 -6.84 -2.67
N LEU A 162 25.41 -7.32 -1.42
CA LEU A 162 26.26 -8.43 -1.00
C LEU A 162 25.99 -9.70 -1.82
N TYR A 163 24.72 -10.03 -2.08
CA TYR A 163 24.35 -11.16 -2.93
C TYR A 163 24.87 -11.01 -4.37
N ALA A 164 24.71 -9.82 -4.95
CA ALA A 164 25.19 -9.54 -6.30
C ALA A 164 26.72 -9.69 -6.41
N ASP A 165 27.46 -9.15 -5.44
CA ASP A 165 28.92 -9.25 -5.38
C ASP A 165 29.39 -10.70 -5.28
N GLN A 166 28.73 -11.51 -4.44
CA GLN A 166 29.01 -12.94 -4.33
C GLN A 166 28.79 -13.67 -5.66
N LYS A 167 27.69 -13.38 -6.36
CA LYS A 167 27.38 -13.97 -7.66
C LYS A 167 28.41 -13.59 -8.72
N ILE A 168 28.85 -12.33 -8.74
CA ILE A 168 29.90 -11.85 -9.65
C ILE A 168 31.23 -12.56 -9.36
N SER A 169 31.62 -12.67 -8.09
CA SER A 169 32.86 -13.34 -7.67
C SER A 169 32.88 -14.82 -8.04
N ALA A 170 31.78 -15.53 -7.79
CA ALA A 170 31.62 -16.93 -8.18
C ALA A 170 31.73 -17.13 -9.70
N THR A 171 31.13 -16.23 -10.48
CA THR A 171 31.19 -16.27 -11.95
C THR A 171 32.61 -16.03 -12.46
N LYS A 172 33.33 -15.03 -11.93
CA LYS A 172 34.73 -14.77 -12.28
C LYS A 172 35.62 -15.98 -12.01
N SER A 173 35.43 -16.63 -10.85
CA SER A 173 36.19 -17.81 -10.45
C SER A 173 35.95 -19.03 -11.34
N ALA A 174 34.74 -19.17 -11.89
CA ALA A 174 34.39 -20.26 -12.79
C ALA A 174 34.96 -20.08 -14.21
N ILE A 175 35.06 -18.83 -14.69
CA ILE A 175 35.60 -18.51 -16.02
C ILE A 175 37.14 -18.51 -16.02
N SER A 176 37.77 -18.23 -14.88
CA SER A 176 39.23 -18.26 -14.75
C SER A 176 39.85 -19.67 -14.62
N LYS A 177 39.05 -20.72 -14.80
CA LYS A 177 39.48 -22.13 -14.86
C LYS A 177 39.41 -22.63 -16.29
#